data_AF-A0A318H2T3-F1
#
_entry.id   AF-A0A318H2T3-F1
#
_cell.length_a   1.000
_cell.length_b   1.000
_cell.length_c   1.000
_cell.angle_alpha   90.00
_cell.angle_beta   90.00
_cell.angle_gamma   90.00
#
_symmetry.space_group_name_H-M   'P 1'
#
loop_
_entity.id
_entity.type
_entity.pdbx_description
1 polymer ?
#
loop_
_entity_poly.entity_id
_entity_poly.type
_entity_poly.pdbx_seq_one_letter_code
_entity_poly.pdbx_strand_id
1 'polypeptide(L)'
;MIKVLWAFGVVVGVLWLLRSWRRRTADPRPVSPPAEPRPADPSARLPQQRMVSCVHCGVHLPEDEAVLDGDRAYCSTAHLDAARPRRS
;
A
#
# COMPACT_ATOMS: atom_id res chain seq x y z
N MET A 1 8.12 -34.23 -2.67
CA MET A 1 7.44 -33.80 -1.43
C MET A 1 8.12 -32.60 -0.76
N ILE A 2 9.44 -32.60 -0.52
CA ILE A 2 10.19 -31.47 0.07
C ILE A 2 10.05 -30.14 -0.71
N LYS A 3 10.00 -30.20 -2.04
CA LYS A 3 9.81 -29.02 -2.91
C LYS A 3 8.51 -28.25 -2.62
N VAL A 4 7.44 -28.96 -2.26
CA VAL A 4 6.14 -28.35 -1.95
C VAL A 4 6.18 -27.67 -0.59
N LEU A 5 6.88 -28.25 0.39
CA LEU A 5 7.09 -27.66 1.71
C LEU A 5 7.90 -26.36 1.62
N TRP A 6 8.93 -26.33 0.78
CA TRP A 6 9.70 -25.11 0.49
C TRP A 6 8.86 -24.05 -0.20
N ALA A 7 8.10 -24.45 -1.23
CA ALA A 7 7.21 -23.51 -1.92
C ALA A 7 6.18 -22.89 -0.97
N PHE A 8 5.58 -23.69 -0.07
CA PHE A 8 4.62 -23.19 0.91
C PHE A 8 5.27 -22.24 1.92
N GLY A 9 6.46 -22.59 2.43
CA GLY A 9 7.23 -21.73 3.34
C GLY A 9 7.60 -20.38 2.70
N VAL A 10 8.03 -20.38 1.44
CA VAL A 10 8.35 -19.16 0.70
C VAL A 10 7.10 -18.30 0.48
N VAL A 11 5.98 -18.89 0.07
CA VAL A 11 4.71 -18.17 -0.13
C VAL A 11 4.23 -17.52 1.16
N VAL A 12 4.24 -18.25 2.28
CA VAL A 12 3.86 -17.71 3.59
C VAL A 12 4.85 -16.62 4.04
N GLY A 13 6.15 -16.83 3.84
CA GLY A 13 7.19 -15.85 4.17
C GLY A 13 7.02 -14.54 3.38
N VAL A 14 6.74 -14.62 2.08
CA VAL A 14 6.49 -13.46 1.22
C VAL A 14 5.20 -12.74 1.63
N LEU A 15 4.11 -13.47 1.88
CA LEU A 15 2.85 -12.90 2.36
C LEU A 15 3.03 -12.19 3.72
N TRP A 16 3.80 -12.78 4.63
CA TRP A 16 4.06 -12.21 5.94
C TRP A 16 4.98 -10.99 5.86
N LEU A 17 6.01 -11.04 5.00
CA LEU A 17 6.92 -9.91 4.78
C LEU A 17 6.20 -8.73 4.13
N LEU A 18 5.36 -8.97 3.11
CA LEU A 18 4.50 -7.95 2.51
C LEU A 18 3.52 -7.37 3.52
N ARG A 19 2.88 -8.22 4.34
CA ARG A 19 1.97 -7.76 5.41
C ARG A 19 2.70 -6.95 6.49
N SER A 20 3.95 -7.30 6.80
CA SER A 20 4.80 -6.60 7.76
C SER A 20 5.26 -5.24 7.23
N TRP A 21 5.69 -5.18 5.97
CA TRP A 21 6.06 -3.92 5.32
C TRP A 21 4.85 -2.99 5.14
N ARG A 22 3.67 -3.55 4.86
CA ARG A 22 2.39 -2.84 4.82
C ARG A 22 1.96 -2.27 6.17
N ARG A 23 2.44 -2.80 7.31
CA ARG A 23 2.24 -2.17 8.64
C ARG A 23 3.24 -1.05 8.93
N ARG A 24 4.41 -1.05 8.28
CA ARG A 24 5.42 0.00 8.42
C ARG A 24 5.14 1.19 7.52
N THR A 25 4.55 0.99 6.34
CA THR A 25 4.10 2.07 5.46
C THR A 25 2.72 2.62 5.82
N ALA A 26 1.96 1.92 6.67
CA ALA A 26 0.73 2.42 7.28
C ALA A 26 0.95 3.26 8.55
N ASP A 27 2.19 3.68 8.84
CA ASP A 27 2.49 4.57 9.95
C ASP A 27 2.92 5.95 9.43
N PRO A 28 1.98 6.85 9.08
CA PRO A 28 2.23 8.26 9.25
C PRO A 28 2.20 8.55 10.77
N ARG A 29 3.25 8.16 11.50
CA ARG A 29 3.58 8.91 12.71
C ARG A 29 4.18 10.22 12.23
N PRO A 30 3.46 11.31 12.50
CA PRO A 30 3.85 12.06 13.65
C PRO A 30 2.69 12.01 14.64
N VAL A 31 2.61 10.94 15.42
CA VAL A 31 2.11 11.13 16.79
C VAL A 31 3.28 11.75 17.56
N SER A 32 3.59 13.00 17.23
CA SER A 32 4.14 13.90 18.22
C SER A 32 3.04 14.07 19.27
N PRO A 33 3.38 13.97 20.57
CA PRO A 33 2.41 13.97 21.66
C PRO A 33 1.52 15.23 21.62
N PRO A 34 0.29 15.17 22.17
CA PRO A 34 -0.65 16.27 22.09
C PRO A 34 -0.13 17.48 22.88
N ALA A 35 -0.42 18.66 22.32
CA ALA A 35 -0.34 20.00 22.91
C ALA A 35 1.00 20.77 22.74
N GLU A 36 1.05 21.60 21.69
CA GLU A 36 1.10 23.06 21.89
C GLU A 36 0.63 23.78 20.61
N PRO A 37 -0.34 24.71 20.69
CA PRO A 37 -0.85 25.43 19.52
C PRO A 37 0.14 26.54 19.14
N ARG A 38 1.04 26.26 18.19
CA ARG A 38 1.80 27.34 17.52
C ARG A 38 1.06 27.74 16.23
N PRO A 39 0.87 29.04 15.95
CA PRO A 39 0.15 29.48 14.76
C PRO A 39 0.88 28.98 13.52
N ALA A 40 0.22 28.09 12.77
CA ALA A 40 0.76 27.51 11.56
C ALA A 40 0.84 28.59 10.46
N ASP A 41 2.07 28.80 9.98
CA ASP A 41 2.39 29.55 8.78
C ASP A 41 1.57 29.01 7.59
N PRO A 42 0.80 29.85 6.87
CA PRO A 42 -0.03 29.43 5.73
C PRO A 42 0.78 28.95 4.50
N SER A 43 2.11 28.98 4.57
CA SER A 43 3.01 28.63 3.46
C SER A 43 3.38 27.15 3.41
N ALA A 44 3.06 26.35 4.43
CA ALA A 44 3.33 24.91 4.45
C ALA A 44 2.19 24.09 3.83
N ARG A 45 1.74 24.46 2.62
CA ARG A 45 0.91 23.54 1.83
C ARG A 45 1.83 22.48 1.25
N LEU A 46 2.09 21.40 2.01
CA LEU A 46 2.60 20.18 1.38
C LEU A 46 1.67 19.85 0.19
N PRO A 47 2.22 19.42 -0.96
CA PRO A 47 1.40 19.00 -2.08
C PRO A 47 0.39 17.96 -1.58
N GLN A 48 -0.90 18.26 -1.69
CA GLN A 48 -1.96 17.34 -1.35
C GLN A 48 -1.98 16.24 -2.41
N GLN A 49 -1.14 15.22 -2.23
CA GLN A 49 -1.15 14.06 -3.09
C GLN A 49 -2.48 13.33 -2.89
N ARG A 50 -3.19 13.03 -3.99
CA ARG A 50 -4.40 12.23 -3.94
C ARG A 50 -4.05 10.84 -3.45
N MET A 51 -4.65 10.41 -2.35
CA MET A 51 -4.47 9.06 -1.81
C MET A 51 -5.54 8.15 -2.40
N VAL A 52 -5.12 7.03 -2.98
CA VAL A 52 -6.00 6.02 -3.57
C VAL A 52 -5.83 4.68 -2.86
N SER A 53 -6.89 3.86 -2.87
CA SER A 53 -6.88 2.55 -2.23
C SER A 53 -6.81 1.44 -3.27
N CYS A 54 -5.86 0.50 -3.11
CA CYS A 54 -5.76 -0.66 -3.98
C CYS A 54 -7.02 -1.54 -3.91
N VAL A 55 -7.64 -1.86 -5.05
CA VAL A 55 -8.86 -2.68 -5.09
C VAL A 55 -8.62 -4.13 -4.67
N HIS A 56 -7.43 -4.69 -4.95
CA HIS A 56 -7.12 -6.09 -4.65
C HIS A 56 -6.78 -6.33 -3.17
N CYS A 57 -5.99 -5.44 -2.55
CA CYS A 57 -5.49 -5.65 -1.18
C CYS A 57 -5.90 -4.55 -0.19
N GLY A 58 -6.56 -3.47 -0.62
CA GLY A 58 -7.04 -2.37 0.23
C GLY A 58 -5.95 -1.45 0.79
N VAL A 59 -4.76 -1.38 0.17
CA VAL A 59 -3.66 -0.53 0.68
C VAL A 59 -3.84 0.90 0.22
N HIS A 60 -3.60 1.86 1.12
CA HIS A 60 -3.58 3.29 0.78
C HIS A 60 -2.18 3.65 0.29
N LEU A 61 -2.11 4.25 -0.90
CA LEU A 61 -0.88 4.71 -1.53
C LEU A 61 -1.21 6.02 -2.27
N PRO A 62 -0.26 6.95 -2.43
CA PRO A 62 -0.51 8.11 -3.27
C PRO A 62 -0.70 7.70 -4.75
N GLU A 63 -1.51 8.47 -5.47
CA GLU A 63 -1.93 8.18 -6.85
C GLU A 63 -0.75 8.11 -7.84
N ASP A 64 0.32 8.86 -7.59
CA ASP A 64 1.55 8.87 -8.39
C ASP A 64 2.32 7.54 -8.33
N GLU A 65 2.21 6.80 -7.23
CA GLU A 65 2.80 5.48 -7.06
C GLU A 65 1.82 4.33 -7.42
N ALA A 66 0.54 4.64 -7.64
CA ALA A 66 -0.47 3.64 -7.94
C ALA A 66 -0.51 3.28 -9.44
N VAL A 67 -0.70 2.00 -9.72
CA VAL A 67 -1.01 1.50 -11.07
C VAL A 67 -2.52 1.65 -11.28
N LEU A 68 -2.91 2.54 -12.18
CA LEU A 68 -4.32 2.81 -12.52
C LEU A 68 -4.78 1.94 -13.71
N ASP A 69 -5.91 1.27 -13.57
CA ASP A 69 -6.63 0.55 -14.63
C ASP A 69 -8.06 1.10 -14.72
N GLY A 70 -8.24 2.17 -15.49
CA GLY A 70 -9.49 2.93 -15.50
C GLY A 70 -9.75 3.59 -14.14
N ASP A 71 -10.88 3.25 -13.51
CA ASP A 71 -11.31 3.78 -12.20
C ASP A 71 -10.77 2.96 -11.01
N ARG A 72 -9.87 2.01 -11.26
CA ARG A 72 -9.32 1.11 -10.24
C ARG A 72 -7.85 1.39 -10.02
N ALA A 73 -7.47 1.61 -8.76
CA ALA A 73 -6.09 1.74 -8.34
C ALA A 73 -5.52 0.41 -7.82
N TYR A 74 -4.24 0.15 -8.09
CA TYR A 74 -3.50 -1.01 -7.59
C TYR A 74 -2.11 -0.59 -7.11
N CYS A 75 -1.58 -1.24 -6.08
CA CYS A 75 -0.23 -0.93 -5.59
C CYS A 75 0.89 -1.58 -6.42
N SER A 76 0.56 -2.45 -7.38
CA SER A 76 1.52 -3.09 -8.28
C SER A 76 0.82 -3.71 -9.49
N THR A 77 1.57 -3.92 -10.57
CA THR A 77 1.09 -4.63 -11.77
C THR A 77 0.65 -6.05 -11.46
N ALA A 78 1.32 -6.74 -10.53
CA ALA A 78 0.93 -8.08 -10.08
C ALA A 78 -0.50 -8.13 -9.50
N HIS A 79 -0.93 -7.08 -8.77
CA HIS A 79 -2.29 -6.99 -8.24
C HIS A 79 -3.33 -6.63 -9.30
N LEU A 80 -2.95 -5.79 -10.26
CA LEU A 80 -3.79 -5.50 -11.43
C LEU A 80 -4.04 -6.79 -12.23
N ASP A 81 -2.98 -7.56 -12.51
CA ASP A 81 -3.10 -8.83 -13.25
C ASP A 81 -3.85 -9.90 -12.47
N ALA A 82 -3.71 -9.94 -11.14
CA ALA A 82 -4.49 -10.85 -10.29
C ALA A 82 -5.97 -10.46 -10.23
N ALA A 83 -6.28 -9.16 -10.31
CA ALA A 83 -7.65 -8.66 -10.33
C ALA A 83 -8.31 -8.77 -11.70
N ARG A 84 -7.53 -8.79 -12.79
CA ARG A 84 -8.05 -9.03 -14.13
C ARG A 84 -8.58 -10.46 -14.24
N PRO A 85 -9.85 -10.65 -14.62
CA PRO A 85 -10.36 -11.99 -14.87
C PRO A 85 -9.58 -12.58 -16.04
N ARG A 86 -8.88 -13.70 -15.81
CA ARG A 86 -8.25 -14.48 -16.88
C ARG A 86 -9.35 -14.94 -17.83
N ARG A 87 -9.53 -14.24 -18.96
CA ARG A 87 -10.38 -14.73 -20.06
C ARG A 87 -9.67 -15.93 -20.66
N SER A 88 -10.18 -17.11 -20.32
CA SER A 88 -9.94 -18.37 -21.04
C SER A 88 -10.55 -18.32 -22.43
#